data_AF-A0A920TRN2-F1
#
_entry.id   AF-A0A920TRN2-F1
#
_cell.length_a   1.000
_cell.length_b   1.000
_cell.length_c   1.000
_cell.angle_alpha   90.00
_cell.angle_beta   90.00
_cell.angle_gamma   90.00
#
_symmetry.space_group_name_H-M   'P 1'
#
loop_
_entity.id
_entity.type
_entity.pdbx_description
1 polymer ?
#
loop_
_entity_poly.entity_id
_entity_poly.type
_entity_poly.pdbx_seq_one_letter_code
_entity_poly.pdbx_strand_id
1 'polypeptide(L)'
;MLRVFPVVMIVIAAVGAITPQGNSYRSLLLSPADSALAEFEAGRFWHAARMLREEGAAAGTPEDVLLLARAEAGWKNWSAVAELLDGAEWLSEESDAIGLYILGRAWEAQGQWARRLSHMVAMWTWVR
;
A
#
# COMPACT_ATOMS: atom_id res chain seq x y z
N MET A 1 70.11 -6.96 -29.21
CA MET A 1 68.95 -6.14 -29.63
C MET A 1 68.27 -6.85 -30.79
N LEU A 2 67.12 -7.48 -30.53
CA LEU A 2 66.30 -8.17 -31.54
C LEU A 2 64.83 -7.87 -31.19
N ARG A 3 64.13 -7.11 -32.06
CA ARG A 3 62.71 -6.76 -31.91
C ARG A 3 61.87 -7.97 -32.30
N VAL A 4 61.13 -8.54 -31.35
CA VAL A 4 60.13 -9.57 -31.61
C VAL A 4 58.81 -9.05 -31.04
N PHE A 5 57.91 -8.62 -31.93
CA PHE A 5 56.53 -8.27 -31.60
C PHE A 5 55.72 -9.58 -31.57
N PRO A 6 55.25 -10.07 -30.41
CA PRO A 6 54.31 -11.18 -30.40
C PRO A 6 52.96 -10.69 -30.93
N VAL A 7 52.50 -11.36 -31.98
CA VAL A 7 51.19 -11.22 -32.63
C VAL A 7 50.09 -11.25 -31.58
N VAL A 8 49.29 -10.19 -31.54
CA VAL A 8 48.06 -10.11 -30.74
C VAL A 8 47.07 -11.14 -31.29
N MET A 9 46.80 -12.19 -30.52
CA MET A 9 45.73 -13.13 -30.81
C MET A 9 44.50 -12.75 -29.98
N ILE A 10 43.59 -11.97 -30.58
CA ILE A 10 42.27 -11.68 -29.98
C ILE A 10 41.40 -12.91 -30.17
N VAL A 11 41.13 -13.66 -29.10
CA VAL A 11 40.05 -14.66 -29.08
C VAL A 11 38.75 -13.92 -28.79
N ILE A 12 37.97 -13.66 -29.84
CA ILE A 12 36.56 -13.28 -29.69
C ILE A 12 35.78 -14.59 -29.55
N ALA A 13 35.50 -15.00 -28.31
CA ALA A 13 34.47 -16.00 -28.05
C ALA A 13 33.11 -15.29 -28.04
N ALA A 14 32.46 -15.27 -29.19
CA ALA A 14 31.07 -14.81 -29.31
C ALA A 14 30.13 -15.95 -28.93
N VAL A 15 29.47 -15.85 -27.77
CA VAL A 15 28.04 -16.18 -27.62
C VAL A 15 27.46 -15.19 -26.63
N GLY A 16 26.72 -14.23 -27.18
CA GLY A 16 25.80 -13.42 -26.40
C GLY A 16 24.60 -14.27 -25.99
N ALA A 17 24.51 -14.53 -24.69
CA ALA A 17 23.25 -14.70 -23.99
C ALA A 17 23.42 -13.98 -22.64
N ILE A 18 23.28 -12.66 -22.70
CA ILE A 18 23.05 -11.84 -21.51
C ILE A 18 21.78 -12.40 -20.88
N THR A 19 21.93 -13.01 -19.71
CA THR A 19 20.86 -13.58 -18.90
C THR A 19 19.74 -12.55 -18.71
N PRO A 20 18.49 -12.82 -19.13
CA PRO A 20 17.35 -11.99 -18.78
C PRO A 20 16.87 -12.37 -17.38
N GLN A 21 17.71 -12.16 -16.38
CA GLN A 21 17.28 -12.13 -14.99
C GLN A 21 17.82 -10.83 -14.44
N GLY A 22 17.17 -9.73 -14.81
CA GLY A 22 17.55 -8.32 -14.64
C GLY A 22 16.46 -7.43 -14.05
N ASN A 23 15.21 -7.78 -14.35
CA ASN A 23 14.06 -6.91 -14.14
C ASN A 23 13.24 -7.31 -12.92
N SER A 24 13.06 -8.61 -12.67
CA SER A 24 12.13 -9.09 -11.62
C SER A 24 12.55 -8.67 -10.22
N TYR A 25 13.85 -8.64 -9.91
CA TYR A 25 14.34 -8.19 -8.61
C TYR A 25 14.39 -6.67 -8.45
N ARG A 26 14.54 -5.89 -9.53
CA ARG A 26 14.40 -4.42 -9.46
C ARG A 26 12.95 -4.01 -9.30
N SER A 27 12.02 -4.75 -9.91
CA SER A 27 10.57 -4.56 -9.71
C SER A 27 10.09 -5.01 -8.33
N LEU A 28 10.74 -6.01 -7.71
CA LEU A 28 10.46 -6.43 -6.33
C LEU A 28 11.14 -5.54 -5.26
N LEU A 29 12.21 -4.82 -5.62
CA LEU A 29 12.87 -3.83 -4.73
C LEU A 29 12.25 -2.43 -4.84
N LEU A 30 11.40 -2.19 -5.83
CA LEU A 30 10.56 -1.00 -5.98
C LEU A 30 9.12 -1.46 -6.22
N SER A 31 8.55 -2.27 -5.32
CA SER A 31 7.11 -2.42 -5.36
C SER A 31 6.51 -1.02 -5.23
N PRO A 32 5.55 -0.64 -6.08
CA PRO A 32 4.84 0.63 -5.92
C PRO A 32 4.31 0.82 -4.49
N ALA A 33 3.89 -0.26 -3.83
CA ALA A 33 3.53 -0.31 -2.41
C ALA A 33 4.70 0.06 -1.46
N ASP A 34 5.94 -0.39 -1.74
CA ASP A 34 7.13 0.00 -0.96
C ASP A 34 7.43 1.49 -1.15
N SER A 35 7.19 2.00 -2.36
CA SER A 35 7.37 3.42 -2.67
C SER A 35 6.30 4.27 -1.96
N ALA A 36 5.05 3.82 -1.94
CA ALA A 36 3.98 4.48 -1.20
C ALA A 36 4.21 4.42 0.32
N LEU A 37 4.76 3.32 0.84
CA LEU A 37 5.15 3.20 2.24
C LEU A 37 6.25 4.21 2.59
N ALA A 38 7.28 4.37 1.74
CA ALA A 38 8.33 5.37 1.95
C ALA A 38 7.76 6.81 1.99
N GLU A 39 6.78 7.13 1.13
CA GLU A 39 6.09 8.41 1.15
C GLU A 39 5.24 8.61 2.41
N PHE A 40 4.57 7.54 2.87
CA PHE A 40 3.80 7.53 4.11
C PHE A 40 4.69 7.77 5.33
N GLU A 41 5.82 7.06 5.43
CA GLU A 41 6.79 7.21 6.52
C GLU A 41 7.44 8.59 6.54
N ALA A 42 7.61 9.21 5.36
CA ALA A 42 8.08 10.58 5.24
C ALA A 42 7.02 11.64 5.59
N GLY A 43 5.80 11.24 6.00
CA GLY A 43 4.70 12.14 6.35
C GLY A 43 4.02 12.78 5.12
N ARG A 44 4.33 12.33 3.90
CA ARG A 44 3.75 12.82 2.65
C ARG A 44 2.46 12.07 2.34
N PHE A 45 1.53 12.13 3.30
CA PHE A 45 0.32 11.30 3.33
C PHE A 45 -0.57 11.43 2.09
N TRP A 46 -0.72 12.64 1.53
CA TRP A 46 -1.48 12.84 0.29
C TRP A 46 -0.87 12.10 -0.90
N HIS A 47 0.46 12.11 -1.01
CA HIS A 47 1.14 11.45 -2.11
C HIS A 47 1.09 9.93 -1.97
N ALA A 48 1.32 9.43 -0.76
CA ALA A 48 1.16 8.00 -0.44
C ALA A 48 -0.26 7.49 -0.77
N ALA A 49 -1.30 8.20 -0.32
CA ALA A 49 -2.69 7.83 -0.59
C ALA A 49 -3.01 7.80 -2.09
N ARG A 50 -2.45 8.76 -2.85
CA ARG A 50 -2.61 8.81 -4.30
C ARG A 50 -1.98 7.58 -4.97
N MET A 51 -0.74 7.23 -4.63
CA MET A 51 -0.04 6.08 -5.21
C MET A 51 -0.79 4.77 -4.91
N LEU A 52 -1.19 4.56 -3.65
CA LEU A 52 -1.94 3.38 -3.23
C LEU A 52 -3.28 3.24 -3.97
N ARG A 53 -3.97 4.34 -4.29
CA ARG A 53 -5.17 4.29 -5.13
C ARG A 53 -4.89 3.92 -6.57
N GLU A 54 -3.84 4.48 -7.17
CA GLU A 54 -3.43 4.16 -8.53
C GLU A 54 -3.07 2.66 -8.66
N GLU A 55 -2.59 2.05 -7.58
CA GLU A 55 -2.28 0.62 -7.48
C GLU A 55 -3.50 -0.26 -7.16
N GLY A 56 -4.64 0.33 -6.80
CA GLY A 56 -5.84 -0.41 -6.45
C GLY A 56 -5.84 -1.00 -5.04
N ALA A 57 -5.07 -0.42 -4.09
CA ALA A 57 -4.98 -0.88 -2.69
C ALA A 57 -6.35 -1.02 -2.01
N ALA A 58 -7.37 -0.24 -2.43
CA ALA A 58 -8.73 -0.33 -1.90
C ALA A 58 -9.42 -1.69 -2.15
N ALA A 59 -8.95 -2.47 -3.14
CA ALA A 59 -9.41 -3.83 -3.43
C ALA A 59 -8.31 -4.88 -3.20
N GLY A 60 -7.20 -4.46 -2.57
CA GLY A 60 -6.03 -5.29 -2.29
C GLY A 60 -6.20 -6.11 -1.02
N THR A 61 -5.08 -6.40 -0.35
CA THR A 61 -5.11 -7.12 0.93
C THR A 61 -5.58 -6.20 2.06
N PRO A 62 -6.02 -6.75 3.21
CA PRO A 62 -6.31 -5.95 4.40
C PRO A 62 -5.18 -4.99 4.78
N GLU A 63 -3.91 -5.40 4.64
CA GLU A 63 -2.77 -4.53 4.92
C GLU A 63 -2.70 -3.33 3.96
N ASP A 64 -2.94 -3.55 2.66
CA ASP A 64 -2.96 -2.48 1.65
C ASP A 64 -4.08 -1.47 1.93
N VAL A 65 -5.29 -1.97 2.26
CA VAL A 65 -6.45 -1.14 2.60
C VAL A 65 -6.17 -0.35 3.89
N LEU A 66 -5.56 -0.96 4.90
CA LEU A 66 -5.18 -0.28 6.14
C LEU A 66 -4.12 0.79 5.91
N LEU A 67 -3.10 0.51 5.10
CA LEU A 67 -2.06 1.49 4.76
C LEU A 67 -2.68 2.68 4.03
N LEU A 68 -3.56 2.44 3.06
CA LEU A 68 -4.31 3.49 2.36
C LEU A 68 -5.17 4.31 3.33
N ALA A 69 -5.96 3.65 4.20
CA ALA A 69 -6.80 4.35 5.17
C ALA A 69 -5.97 5.20 6.15
N ARG A 70 -4.80 4.72 6.58
CA ARG A 70 -3.87 5.50 7.42
C ARG A 70 -3.30 6.69 6.68
N ALA A 71 -2.96 6.53 5.40
CA ALA A 71 -2.51 7.65 4.56
C ALA A 71 -3.62 8.70 4.43
N GLU A 72 -4.86 8.29 4.14
CA GLU A 72 -6.02 9.20 4.07
C GLU A 72 -6.27 9.94 5.38
N ALA A 73 -6.18 9.24 6.52
CA ALA A 73 -6.27 9.84 7.84
C ALA A 73 -5.14 10.86 8.11
N GLY A 74 -3.92 10.58 7.65
CA GLY A 74 -2.75 11.42 7.85
C GLY A 74 -2.89 12.84 7.27
N TRP A 75 -3.60 12.99 6.16
CA TRP A 75 -3.95 14.31 5.60
C TRP A 75 -5.40 14.75 5.89
N LYS A 76 -6.08 14.08 6.82
CA LYS A 76 -7.42 14.38 7.34
C LYS A 76 -8.58 14.15 6.36
N ASN A 77 -8.42 13.26 5.38
CA ASN A 77 -9.51 12.85 4.50
C ASN A 77 -10.40 11.77 5.14
N TRP A 78 -11.13 12.18 6.18
CA TRP A 78 -11.95 11.28 6.99
C TRP A 78 -13.13 10.64 6.24
N SER A 79 -13.59 11.24 5.15
CA SER A 79 -14.64 10.63 4.30
C SER A 79 -14.12 9.36 3.65
N ALA A 80 -12.95 9.43 3.01
CA ALA A 80 -12.33 8.28 2.37
C ALA A 80 -11.98 7.17 3.37
N VAL A 81 -11.55 7.52 4.59
CA VAL A 81 -11.29 6.52 5.64
C VAL A 81 -12.55 5.72 5.97
N ALA A 82 -13.70 6.39 6.10
CA ALA A 82 -14.95 5.68 6.33
C ALA A 82 -15.35 4.83 5.14
N GLU A 83 -15.21 5.32 3.90
CA GLU A 83 -15.52 4.54 2.69
C GLU A 83 -14.67 3.27 2.56
N LEU A 84 -13.41 3.32 3.01
CA LEU A 84 -12.49 2.18 2.94
C LEU A 84 -12.73 1.12 4.01
N LEU A 85 -13.13 1.54 5.21
CA LEU A 85 -13.15 0.65 6.39
C LEU A 85 -14.56 0.32 6.89
N ASP A 86 -15.58 1.12 6.55
CA ASP A 86 -16.94 0.86 6.99
C ASP A 86 -17.51 -0.38 6.31
N GLY A 87 -17.85 -1.39 7.11
CA GLY A 87 -18.36 -2.68 6.63
C GLY A 87 -17.28 -3.73 6.32
N ALA A 88 -16.00 -3.45 6.56
CA ALA A 88 -14.94 -4.44 6.45
C ALA A 88 -15.02 -5.46 7.62
N GLU A 89 -15.37 -6.72 7.32
CA GLU A 89 -15.51 -7.79 8.33
C GLU A 89 -14.16 -8.14 9.00
N TRP A 90 -13.07 -8.07 8.22
CA TRP A 90 -11.69 -8.31 8.68
C TRP A 90 -11.18 -7.21 9.66
N LEU A 91 -11.90 -6.11 9.81
CA LEU A 91 -11.40 -5.00 10.63
C LEU A 91 -11.26 -5.37 12.11
N SER A 92 -12.10 -6.26 12.63
CA SER A 92 -12.01 -6.72 14.02
C SER A 92 -10.92 -7.74 14.27
N GLU A 93 -10.49 -8.49 13.26
CA GLU A 93 -9.59 -9.64 13.41
C GLU A 93 -8.15 -9.27 13.01
N GLU A 94 -7.97 -8.54 11.90
CA GLU A 94 -6.65 -8.29 11.31
C GLU A 94 -6.07 -6.89 11.57
N SER A 95 -6.83 -5.93 12.09
CA SER A 95 -6.38 -4.52 12.17
C SER A 95 -5.61 -4.11 13.43
N ASP A 96 -5.33 -5.04 14.35
CA ASP A 96 -4.70 -4.77 15.66
C ASP A 96 -5.35 -3.57 16.40
N ALA A 97 -6.67 -3.45 16.31
CA ALA A 97 -7.49 -2.33 16.80
C ALA A 97 -7.22 -0.94 16.18
N ILE A 98 -6.14 -0.75 15.42
CA ILE A 98 -5.80 0.51 14.77
C ILE A 98 -6.86 0.88 13.73
N GLY A 99 -7.34 -0.09 12.94
CA GLY A 99 -8.38 0.11 11.93
C GLY A 99 -9.68 0.62 12.54
N LEU A 100 -10.11 0.01 13.65
CA LEU A 100 -11.29 0.43 14.41
C LEU A 100 -11.12 1.84 15.00
N TYR A 101 -9.94 2.16 15.52
CA TYR A 101 -9.66 3.50 16.07
C TYR A 101 -9.77 4.59 14.99
N ILE A 102 -9.12 4.43 13.84
CA ILE A 102 -9.16 5.45 12.78
C ILE A 102 -10.55 5.58 12.15
N LEU A 103 -11.31 4.48 12.07
CA LEU A 103 -12.70 4.50 11.63
C LEU A 103 -13.61 5.24 12.62
N GLY A 104 -13.40 5.06 13.93
CA GLY A 104 -14.10 5.84 14.95
C GLY A 104 -13.83 7.35 14.81
N ARG A 105 -12.57 7.73 14.57
CA ARG A 105 -12.18 9.13 14.28
C ARG A 105 -12.82 9.65 13.00
N ALA A 106 -12.98 8.80 11.99
CA ALA A 106 -13.66 9.17 10.77
C ALA A 106 -15.14 9.49 11.01
N TRP A 107 -15.85 8.70 11.81
CA TRP A 107 -17.23 9.01 12.19
C TRP A 107 -17.36 10.26 13.04
N GLU A 108 -16.41 10.48 13.95
CA GLU A 108 -16.33 11.70 14.76
C GLU A 108 -16.25 12.94 13.86
N ALA A 109 -15.32 12.93 12.91
CA ALA A 109 -15.10 14.04 11.99
C ALA A 109 -16.31 14.33 11.09
N GLN A 110 -17.13 13.32 10.80
CA GLN A 110 -18.34 13.47 9.98
C GLN A 110 -19.59 13.80 10.79
N GLY A 111 -19.51 13.92 12.13
CA GLY A 111 -20.67 14.17 12.99
C GLY A 111 -21.72 13.05 12.96
N GLN A 112 -21.37 11.85 12.49
CA GLN A 112 -22.31 10.77 12.21
C GLN A 112 -22.62 9.87 13.44
N TRP A 113 -22.28 10.31 14.65
CA TRP A 113 -22.52 9.58 15.90
C TRP A 113 -23.96 9.05 16.03
N ALA A 114 -24.97 9.83 15.61
CA ALA A 114 -26.38 9.46 15.73
C ALA A 114 -26.84 8.41 14.71
N ARG A 115 -26.26 8.38 13.51
CA ARG A 115 -26.74 7.55 12.40
C ARG A 115 -26.37 6.08 12.56
N ARG A 116 -25.20 5.81 13.17
CA ARG A 116 -24.69 4.45 13.40
C ARG A 116 -25.29 3.78 14.63
N LEU A 117 -25.55 4.55 15.70
CA LEU A 117 -26.23 4.03 16.89
C LEU A 117 -27.63 3.51 16.54
N SER A 118 -28.35 4.15 15.61
CA SER A 118 -29.62 3.60 15.09
C SER A 118 -29.45 2.26 14.36
N HIS A 119 -28.35 2.05 13.63
CA HIS A 119 -28.11 0.79 12.90
C HIS A 119 -27.65 -0.34 13.83
N MET A 120 -26.80 -0.05 14.82
CA MET A 120 -26.40 -1.02 15.86
C MET A 120 -27.56 -1.38 16.80
N VAL A 121 -28.38 -0.40 17.21
CA VAL A 121 -29.58 -0.67 18.03
C VAL A 121 -30.61 -1.47 17.23
N ALA A 122 -30.80 -1.17 15.94
CA ALA A 122 -31.66 -1.96 15.07
C ALA A 122 -31.19 -3.43 15.01
N MET A 123 -29.88 -3.67 14.83
CA MET A 123 -29.32 -5.02 14.79
C MET A 123 -29.54 -5.81 16.09
N TRP A 124 -29.54 -5.15 17.25
CA TRP A 124 -29.86 -5.78 18.55
C TRP A 124 -31.36 -6.00 18.79
N THR A 125 -32.25 -5.23 18.15
CA THR A 125 -33.71 -5.39 18.29
C THR A 125 -34.31 -6.51 17.43
N TRP A 126 -33.60 -6.98 16.40
CA TRP A 126 -34.05 -8.09 15.54
C TRP A 126 -33.57 -9.48 16.00
N VAL A 127 -32.81 -9.57 17.10
CA VAL A 127 -32.30 -10.82 17.69
C VAL A 127 -33.11 -11.23 18.94
N ARG A 128 -34.35 -10.74 19.10
CA ARG A 128 -35.24 -11.12 20.21
C ARG A 128 -36.55 -11.71 19.72
#